data_AF-A0A1W9WXI7-F1
#
_entry.id   AF-A0A1W9WXI7-F1
#
_cell.length_a   1.000
_cell.length_b   1.000
_cell.length_c   1.000
_cell.angle_alpha   90.00
_cell.angle_beta   90.00
_cell.angle_gamma   90.00
#
_symmetry.space_group_name_H-M   'P 1'
#
loop_
_entity.id
_entity.type
_entity.pdbx_description
1 polymer ?
#
loop_
_entity_poly.entity_id
_entity_poly.type
_entity_poly.pdbx_seq_one_letter_code
_entity_poly.pdbx_strand_id
1 'polypeptide(L)'
;MVMTLSLMIYNIAQRRMRNELEKQQETIPNQIGKAIKNPTLRWVFQIFEGINFVKTEVGNKLEYFIIGVNSLHKKIIRLFGETTCRIYQISPT
;
A
#
# COMPACT_ATOMS: atom_id res chain seq x y z
N MET A 1 14.43 21.06 -9.35
CA MET A 1 12.99 21.20 -8.99
C MET A 1 12.25 19.87 -8.83
N VAL A 2 12.78 18.73 -9.32
CA VAL A 2 12.14 17.40 -9.13
C VAL A 2 12.12 16.98 -7.66
N MET A 3 13.22 17.20 -6.92
CA MET A 3 13.35 16.78 -5.51
C MET A 3 12.30 17.41 -4.58
N THR A 4 12.03 18.72 -4.73
CA THR A 4 11.06 19.43 -3.90
C THR A 4 9.63 18.96 -4.17
N LEU A 5 9.29 18.71 -5.43
CA LEU A 5 7.99 18.16 -5.81
C LEU A 5 7.80 16.74 -5.28
N SER A 6 8.83 15.89 -5.39
CA SER A 6 8.80 14.53 -4.84
C SER A 6 8.60 14.53 -3.32
N LEU A 7 9.30 15.41 -2.58
CA LEU A 7 9.12 15.56 -1.14
C LEU A 7 7.72 16.06 -0.77
N MET A 8 7.16 16.97 -1.57
CA MET A 8 5.79 17.46 -1.38
C MET A 8 4.78 16.33 -1.55
N ILE A 9 4.87 15.55 -2.65
CA ILE A 9 4.01 14.39 -2.90
C ILE A 9 4.12 13.38 -1.75
N TYR A 10 5.35 13.08 -1.32
CA TYR A 10 5.60 12.16 -0.22
C TYR A 10 4.96 12.63 1.10
N ASN A 11 5.12 13.91 1.45
CA ASN A 11 4.52 14.48 2.66
C ASN A 11 2.98 14.48 2.61
N ILE A 12 2.39 14.78 1.45
CA ILE A 12 0.93 14.75 1.25
C ILE A 12 0.41 13.32 1.43
N ALA A 13 1.03 12.33 0.80
CA ALA A 13 0.64 10.94 0.92
C ALA A 13 0.79 10.43 2.37
N GLN A 14 1.89 10.75 3.04
CA GLN A 14 2.10 10.40 4.45
C GLN A 14 1.03 11.02 5.36
N ARG A 15 0.70 12.30 5.16
CA ARG A 15 -0.33 13.00 5.94
C ARG A 15 -1.70 12.37 5.71
N ARG A 16 -2.07 12.10 4.45
CA ARG A 16 -3.35 11.45 4.11
C ARG A 16 -3.48 10.09 4.80
N MET A 17 -2.44 9.26 4.74
CA MET A 17 -2.45 7.94 5.38
C MET A 17 -2.61 8.03 6.90
N ARG A 18 -1.88 8.94 7.58
CA ARG A 18 -2.01 9.13 9.03
C ARG A 18 -3.41 9.59 9.43
N ASN A 19 -4.01 10.50 8.66
CA ASN A 19 -5.38 10.94 8.90
C ASN A 19 -6.38 9.79 8.76
N GLU A 20 -6.24 8.91 7.77
CA GLU A 20 -7.12 7.74 7.62
C GLU A 20 -6.91 6.71 8.73
N LEU A 21 -5.67 6.48 9.15
CA LEU A 21 -5.36 5.64 10.32
C LEU A 21 -6.00 6.16 11.60
N GLU A 22 -5.96 7.47 11.84
CA GLU A 22 -6.61 8.09 13.00
C GLU A 22 -8.13 7.96 12.94
N LYS A 23 -8.75 8.21 11.78
CA LYS A 23 -10.20 8.08 11.59
C LYS A 23 -10.69 6.65 11.82
N GLN A 24 -9.96 5.66 11.33
CA GLN A 24 -10.32 4.25 11.44
C GLN A 24 -9.80 3.61 12.75
N GLN A 25 -9.10 4.38 13.60
CA GLN A 25 -8.43 3.92 14.82
C GLN A 25 -7.50 2.72 14.59
N GLU A 26 -6.91 2.63 13.41
CA GLU A 26 -6.04 1.53 13.03
C GLU A 26 -4.56 1.84 13.31
N THR A 27 -3.77 0.78 13.39
CA THR A 27 -2.31 0.85 13.54
C THR A 27 -1.62 -0.03 12.53
N ILE A 28 -0.42 0.40 12.11
CA ILE A 28 0.50 -0.37 11.28
C ILE A 28 1.67 -0.79 12.17
N PRO A 29 2.16 -2.04 12.10
CA PRO A 29 3.37 -2.45 12.81
C PRO A 29 4.58 -1.66 12.29
N ASN A 30 5.48 -1.23 13.18
CA ASN A 30 6.77 -0.67 12.81
C ASN A 30 7.76 -1.79 12.41
N GLN A 31 9.00 -1.43 12.06
CA GLN A 31 10.07 -2.38 11.70
C GLN A 31 10.38 -3.45 12.76
N ILE A 32 10.01 -3.20 14.03
CA ILE A 32 10.22 -4.10 15.17
C ILE A 32 8.88 -4.74 15.61
N GLY A 33 7.82 -4.63 14.80
CA GLY A 33 6.51 -5.23 15.05
C GLY A 33 5.58 -4.48 16.01
N LYS A 34 5.97 -3.31 16.55
CA LYS A 34 5.10 -2.52 17.44
C LYS A 34 4.03 -1.78 16.65
N ALA A 35 2.79 -1.87 17.08
CA ALA A 35 1.67 -1.10 16.54
C ALA A 35 1.90 0.41 16.70
N ILE A 36 1.98 1.14 15.60
CA ILE A 36 2.16 2.60 15.57
C ILE A 36 1.03 3.27 14.78
N LYS A 37 0.64 4.46 15.23
CA LYS A 37 -0.33 5.34 14.55
C LYS A 37 0.32 6.30 13.54
N ASN A 38 1.64 6.50 13.66
CA ASN A 38 2.40 7.47 12.87
C ASN A 38 3.48 6.82 11.96
N PRO A 39 3.12 5.90 11.04
CA PRO A 39 4.09 5.32 10.13
C PRO A 39 4.68 6.37 9.18
N THR A 40 5.88 6.08 8.68
CA THR A 40 6.49 6.83 7.56
C THR A 40 6.08 6.16 6.25
N LEU A 41 5.93 6.96 5.19
CA LEU A 41 5.53 6.40 3.89
C LEU A 41 6.61 5.46 3.31
N ARG A 42 7.89 5.71 3.62
CA ARG A 42 9.02 4.83 3.29
C ARG A 42 8.82 3.45 3.90
N TRP A 43 8.44 3.37 5.17
CA TRP A 43 8.20 2.09 5.81
C TRP A 43 7.02 1.36 5.16
N VAL A 44 5.98 2.11 4.80
CA VAL A 44 4.82 1.55 4.09
C VAL A 44 5.21 0.98 2.74
N PHE A 45 6.10 1.64 1.99
CA PHE A 45 6.65 1.11 0.75
C PHE A 45 7.52 -0.12 0.96
N GLN A 46 8.29 -0.18 2.05
CA GLN A 46 9.04 -1.40 2.41
C GLN A 46 8.11 -2.57 2.73
N ILE A 47 6.97 -2.32 3.38
CA ILE A 47 5.95 -3.37 3.59
C ILE A 47 5.44 -3.89 2.24
N PHE A 48 5.31 -3.04 1.22
CA PHE A 48 4.87 -3.47 -0.11
C PHE A 48 5.94 -4.21 -0.92
N GLU A 49 7.18 -4.31 -0.45
CA GLU A 49 8.20 -5.14 -1.10
C GLU A 49 7.77 -6.61 -1.10
N GLY A 50 8.01 -7.29 -2.21
CA GLY A 50 7.60 -8.69 -2.41
C GLY A 50 6.21 -8.88 -2.99
N ILE A 51 5.42 -7.81 -3.20
CA ILE A 51 4.26 -7.88 -4.09
C ILE A 51 4.77 -7.91 -5.55
N ASN A 52 4.51 -9.01 -6.23
CA ASN A 52 4.95 -9.23 -7.61
C ASN A 52 3.75 -9.21 -8.56
N PHE A 53 3.91 -8.47 -9.67
CA PHE A 53 3.00 -8.50 -10.79
C PHE A 53 3.51 -9.49 -11.83
N VAL A 54 2.88 -10.66 -11.90
CA VAL A 54 3.30 -11.75 -12.78
C VAL A 54 2.43 -11.75 -14.03
N LYS A 55 3.09 -11.76 -15.18
CA LYS A 55 2.46 -11.95 -16.48
C LYS A 55 2.66 -13.40 -16.89
N THR A 56 1.56 -14.11 -17.15
CA THR A 56 1.60 -15.49 -17.61
C THR A 56 0.79 -15.61 -18.89
N GLU A 57 1.31 -16.40 -19.84
CA GLU A 57 0.62 -16.71 -21.09
C GLU A 57 0.06 -18.12 -21.00
N VAL A 58 -1.26 -18.26 -21.01
CA VAL A 58 -1.95 -19.55 -21.01
C VAL A 58 -2.83 -19.60 -22.25
N GLY A 59 -2.49 -20.49 -23.19
CA GLY A 59 -3.30 -20.74 -24.39
C GLY A 59 -3.63 -19.48 -25.19
N ASN A 60 -2.63 -18.66 -25.53
CA ASN A 60 -2.76 -17.42 -26.30
C ASN A 60 -3.49 -16.26 -25.59
N LYS A 61 -3.75 -16.36 -24.28
CA LYS A 61 -4.26 -15.25 -23.46
C LYS A 61 -3.19 -14.79 -22.48
N LEU A 62 -2.99 -13.47 -22.42
CA LEU A 62 -2.15 -12.83 -21.43
C LEU A 62 -2.95 -12.61 -20.17
N GLU A 63 -2.60 -13.33 -19.11
CA GLU A 63 -3.18 -13.17 -17.79
C GLU A 63 -2.19 -12.49 -16.85
N TYR A 64 -2.72 -11.64 -15.98
CA TYR A 64 -1.94 -10.86 -15.02
C TYR A 64 -2.36 -11.25 -13.61
N PHE A 65 -1.39 -11.65 -12.79
CA PHE A 65 -1.60 -12.08 -11.42
C PHE A 65 -0.78 -11.24 -10.46
N ILE A 66 -1.36 -10.95 -9.30
CA ILE A 66 -0.67 -10.28 -8.21
C ILE A 66 -0.36 -11.33 -7.14
N ILE A 67 0.92 -11.55 -6.88
CA ILE A 67 1.43 -12.54 -5.92
C ILE A 67 2.09 -11.82 -4.75
N GLY A 68 2.11 -12.44 -3.56
CA GLY A 68 2.80 -11.89 -2.39
C GLY A 68 1.96 -10.90 -1.56
N VAL A 69 0.65 -10.84 -1.78
CA VAL A 69 -0.27 -10.00 -0.98
C VAL A 69 -0.58 -10.68 0.34
N ASN A 70 -0.03 -10.15 1.44
CA ASN A 70 -0.31 -10.63 2.79
C ASN A 70 -1.52 -9.88 3.42
N SER A 71 -1.99 -10.35 4.59
CA SER A 71 -3.06 -9.71 5.36
C SER A 71 -2.74 -8.24 5.70
N LEU A 72 -1.48 -7.96 6.05
CA LEU A 72 -1.00 -6.60 6.29
C LEU A 72 -1.10 -5.72 5.03
N HIS A 73 -0.76 -6.26 3.85
CA HIS A 73 -0.86 -5.52 2.60
C HIS A 73 -2.32 -5.16 2.29
N LYS A 74 -3.25 -6.10 2.47
CA LYS A 74 -4.69 -5.86 2.30
C LYS A 74 -5.19 -4.76 3.24
N LYS A 75 -4.76 -4.76 4.49
CA LYS A 75 -5.11 -3.73 5.48
C LYS A 75 -4.65 -2.34 5.02
N ILE A 76 -3.38 -2.22 4.63
CA ILE A 76 -2.82 -0.95 4.15
C ILE A 76 -3.49 -0.49 2.86
N ILE A 77 -3.73 -1.39 1.90
CA ILE A 77 -4.39 -1.05 0.63
C ILE A 77 -5.81 -0.50 0.86
N ARG A 78 -6.56 -1.10 1.80
CA ARG A 78 -7.89 -0.61 2.18
C ARG A 78 -7.86 0.79 2.79
N LEU A 79 -6.82 1.12 3.57
CA LEU A 79 -6.63 2.47 4.14
C LEU A 79 -6.43 3.55 3.06
N PHE A 80 -5.87 3.22 1.90
CA PHE A 80 -5.72 4.17 0.79
C PHE A 80 -7.02 4.38 -0.01
N GLY A 81 -8.00 3.47 0.13
CA GLY A 81 -9.33 3.55 -0.45
C GLY A 81 -9.55 2.65 -1.67
N GLU A 82 -10.74 2.74 -2.25
CA GLU A 82 -11.19 1.83 -3.31
C GLU A 82 -10.35 1.86 -4.59
N THR A 83 -9.81 3.02 -4.96
CA THR A 83 -8.96 3.14 -6.16
C THR A 83 -7.72 2.27 -6.05
N THR A 84 -7.08 2.25 -4.87
CA THR A 84 -5.92 1.40 -4.60
C THR A 84 -6.33 -0.08 -4.55
N CYS A 85 -7.49 -0.40 -3.97
CA CYS A 85 -8.03 -1.77 -4.02
C CYS A 85 -8.20 -2.28 -5.45
N ARG A 86 -8.76 -1.46 -6.37
CA ARG A 86 -8.93 -1.83 -7.78
C ARG A 86 -7.60 -2.05 -8.49
N ILE A 87 -6.60 -1.21 -8.23
CA ILE A 87 -5.25 -1.37 -8.81
C ILE A 87 -4.64 -2.72 -8.42
N TYR A 88 -4.78 -3.10 -7.14
CA TYR A 88 -4.28 -4.37 -6.63
C TYR A 88 -5.23 -5.56 -6.84
N GLN A 89 -6.36 -5.37 -7.56
CA GLN A 89 -7.40 -6.39 -7.78
C GLN A 89 -7.91 -7.02 -6.47
N ILE A 90 -7.94 -6.23 -5.38
CA ILE A 90 -8.44 -6.66 -4.07
C ILE A 90 -9.89 -6.20 -3.91
N SER A 91 -10.75 -7.05 -3.36
CA SER A 91 -12.14 -6.70 -3.06
C SER A 91 -12.20 -5.58 -2.01
N PRO A 92 -12.90 -4.46 -2.29
CA PRO A 92 -13.21 -3.45 -1.29
C PRO A 92 -14.18 -4.05 -0.26
N THR A 93 -13.91 -3.82 1.02
CA THR A 93 -14.83 -4.10 2.14
C THR A 93 -15.58 -2.85 2.52
#